data_AF-A0A3E0ELX5-F1
#
_entry.id   AF-A0A3E0ELX5-F1
#
_cell.length_a   1.000
_cell.length_b   1.000
_cell.length_c   1.000
_cell.angle_alpha   90.00
_cell.angle_beta   90.00
_cell.angle_gamma   90.00
#
_symmetry.space_group_name_H-M   'P 1'
#
loop_
_entity.id
_entity.type
_entity.pdbx_description
1 polymer ?
#
loop_
_entity_poly.entity_id
_entity_poly.type
_entity_poly.pdbx_seq_one_letter_code
_entity_poly.pdbx_strand_id
1 'polypeptide(L)'
;MKWITRERPKIDRIASPWLIKKFIDKEAEFLYVPFDEVLVKAKELNAIPFDIPNVEFTHYEEQSTFDYIVKKYEIKDPAILIIADIVRGADTDRHDIAKESAGLWAISAGLSYNITDDYKLLESGMVIYDALYSWAAHLYKQNHLQNSPFENLLHEVYHKFLKKEKSNKRKTPVWVKDLKEIIQDQIDTQFSFDLKKISNDLELNPSYLSREFSKYFEDLNFGDYVRKLRIEKAIGLIQNSTYTLTEIAYMTGFSDQSHFTRIFKQNTGKNPSSYRKNSQKGNLDTKSK
;
A
#
# COMPACT_ATOMS: atom_id res chain seq x y z
N MET A 1 -45.24 -15.51 6.84
CA MET A 1 -45.89 -14.19 6.64
C MET A 1 -45.83 -13.81 5.16
N LYS A 2 -46.83 -13.08 4.63
CA LYS A 2 -46.79 -12.59 3.25
C LYS A 2 -46.23 -11.17 3.22
N TRP A 3 -45.34 -10.91 2.29
CA TRP A 3 -44.71 -9.61 2.05
C TRP A 3 -44.96 -9.20 0.59
N ILE A 4 -45.14 -7.91 0.33
CA ILE A 4 -45.46 -7.42 -1.00
C ILE A 4 -44.71 -6.13 -1.33
N THR A 5 -44.20 -6.03 -2.55
CA THR A 5 -43.57 -4.81 -3.06
C THR A 5 -43.83 -4.67 -4.56
N ARG A 6 -43.32 -3.59 -5.16
CA ARG A 6 -43.46 -3.34 -6.59
C ARG A 6 -42.58 -4.29 -7.41
N GLU A 7 -43.06 -4.65 -8.59
CA GLU A 7 -42.36 -5.48 -9.58
C GLU A 7 -40.98 -4.95 -9.97
N ARG A 8 -40.20 -5.81 -10.63
CA ARG A 8 -38.82 -5.52 -11.06
C ARG A 8 -37.92 -5.14 -9.86
N PRO A 9 -37.80 -6.04 -8.85
CA PRO A 9 -37.02 -5.78 -7.65
C PRO A 9 -35.53 -5.63 -7.98
N LYS A 10 -34.85 -4.78 -7.22
CA LYS A 10 -33.41 -4.58 -7.27
C LYS A 10 -32.88 -4.43 -5.85
N ILE A 11 -31.62 -4.78 -5.65
CA ILE A 11 -30.83 -4.52 -4.45
C ILE A 11 -31.64 -4.76 -3.17
N ASP A 12 -32.22 -3.71 -2.57
CA ASP A 12 -32.96 -3.81 -1.31
C ASP A 12 -34.22 -4.69 -1.39
N ARG A 13 -34.98 -4.62 -2.51
CA ARG A 13 -36.16 -5.49 -2.74
C ARG A 13 -35.83 -6.96 -2.99
N ILE A 14 -34.55 -7.32 -2.97
CA ILE A 14 -34.05 -8.71 -2.98
C ILE A 14 -33.32 -9.01 -1.66
N ALA A 15 -32.53 -8.06 -1.15
CA ALA A 15 -31.81 -8.18 0.12
C ALA A 15 -32.76 -8.37 1.30
N SER A 16 -33.80 -7.53 1.38
CA SER A 16 -34.78 -7.54 2.45
C SER A 16 -35.53 -8.89 2.52
N PRO A 17 -36.06 -9.44 1.41
CA PRO A 17 -36.57 -10.80 1.39
C PRO A 17 -35.56 -11.87 1.86
N TRP A 18 -34.31 -11.79 1.42
CA TRP A 18 -33.28 -12.75 1.83
C TRP A 18 -33.05 -12.71 3.34
N LEU A 19 -32.92 -11.50 3.91
CA LEU A 19 -32.76 -11.30 5.34
C LEU A 19 -33.94 -11.86 6.13
N ILE A 20 -35.16 -11.57 5.69
CA ILE A 20 -36.39 -12.07 6.31
C ILE A 20 -36.41 -13.60 6.29
N LYS A 21 -36.18 -14.25 5.14
CA LYS A 21 -36.20 -15.72 5.05
C LYS A 21 -35.11 -16.38 5.89
N LYS A 22 -33.97 -15.72 6.08
CA LYS A 22 -32.83 -16.30 6.77
C LYS A 22 -32.88 -16.09 8.29
N PHE A 23 -33.37 -14.95 8.77
CA PHE A 23 -33.26 -14.55 10.18
C PHE A 23 -34.58 -14.30 10.90
N ILE A 24 -35.70 -14.15 10.18
CA ILE A 24 -36.99 -13.73 10.78
C ILE A 24 -38.07 -14.79 10.59
N ASP A 25 -38.34 -15.17 9.34
CA ASP A 25 -39.41 -16.10 8.98
C ASP A 25 -39.04 -16.89 7.72
N LYS A 26 -38.64 -18.14 7.92
CA LYS A 26 -38.21 -19.05 6.84
C LYS A 26 -39.30 -19.34 5.82
N GLU A 27 -40.55 -19.33 6.26
CA GLU A 27 -41.73 -19.60 5.44
C GLU A 27 -42.35 -18.31 4.89
N ALA A 28 -41.61 -17.19 4.91
CA ALA A 28 -42.07 -15.94 4.32
C ALA A 28 -42.26 -16.06 2.80
N GLU A 29 -43.39 -15.56 2.32
CA GLU A 29 -43.75 -15.48 0.91
C GLU A 29 -43.64 -14.03 0.44
N PHE A 30 -43.12 -13.82 -0.78
CA PHE A 30 -42.92 -12.50 -1.37
C PHE A 30 -43.71 -12.37 -2.66
N LEU A 31 -44.41 -11.25 -2.80
CA LEU A 31 -45.29 -10.94 -3.92
C LEU A 31 -44.81 -9.67 -4.60
N TYR A 32 -44.91 -9.67 -5.93
CA TYR A 32 -44.50 -8.56 -6.79
C TYR A 32 -45.69 -8.16 -7.67
N VAL A 33 -46.04 -6.87 -7.64
CA VAL A 33 -47.17 -6.31 -8.39
C VAL A 33 -46.82 -4.92 -8.96
N PRO A 34 -47.58 -4.37 -9.91
CA PRO A 34 -47.42 -2.98 -10.35
C PRO A 34 -47.45 -2.01 -9.16
N PHE A 35 -46.65 -0.95 -9.23
CA PHE A 35 -46.42 -0.03 -8.10
C PHE A 35 -47.72 0.57 -7.51
N ASP A 36 -48.65 0.95 -8.39
CA ASP A 36 -49.96 1.51 -8.04
C ASP A 36 -50.92 0.50 -7.40
N GLU A 37 -50.66 -0.80 -7.56
CA GLU A 37 -51.48 -1.85 -6.97
C GLU A 37 -50.99 -2.34 -5.60
N VAL A 38 -49.75 -2.05 -5.21
CA VAL A 38 -49.10 -2.63 -4.02
C VAL A 38 -49.96 -2.47 -2.76
N LEU A 39 -50.44 -1.27 -2.45
CA LEU A 39 -51.21 -1.00 -1.23
C LEU A 39 -52.61 -1.63 -1.25
N VAL A 40 -53.22 -1.72 -2.42
CA VAL A 40 -54.54 -2.35 -2.59
C VAL A 40 -54.39 -3.86 -2.39
N LYS A 41 -53.45 -4.48 -3.09
CA LYS A 41 -53.16 -5.92 -3.01
C LYS A 41 -52.64 -6.34 -1.63
N ALA A 42 -51.87 -5.49 -0.96
CA ALA A 42 -51.43 -5.72 0.41
C ALA A 42 -52.61 -5.95 1.36
N LYS A 43 -53.65 -5.11 1.26
CA LYS A 43 -54.87 -5.27 2.06
C LYS A 43 -55.67 -6.51 1.68
N GLU A 44 -55.85 -6.76 0.38
CA GLU A 44 -56.59 -7.92 -0.12
C GLU A 44 -55.96 -9.25 0.30
N LEU A 45 -54.63 -9.33 0.26
CA LEU A 45 -53.87 -10.56 0.50
C LEU A 45 -53.36 -10.68 1.94
N ASN A 46 -53.67 -9.70 2.80
CA ASN A 46 -53.13 -9.57 4.15
C ASN A 46 -51.59 -9.69 4.16
N ALA A 47 -50.94 -8.97 3.26
CA ALA A 47 -49.50 -8.95 3.07
C ALA A 47 -48.89 -7.64 3.58
N ILE A 48 -47.67 -7.72 4.12
CA ILE A 48 -46.93 -6.59 4.67
C ILE A 48 -46.24 -5.85 3.50
N PRO A 49 -46.62 -4.60 3.19
CA PRO A 49 -45.96 -3.85 2.13
C PRO A 49 -44.59 -3.34 2.59
N PHE A 50 -43.60 -3.38 1.70
CA PHE A 50 -42.26 -2.89 1.98
C PHE A 50 -41.60 -2.24 0.75
N ASP A 51 -40.57 -1.42 1.00
CA ASP A 51 -39.78 -0.70 -0.01
C ASP A 51 -40.63 0.18 -0.96
N ILE A 52 -41.62 0.85 -0.39
CA ILE A 52 -42.44 1.85 -1.08
C ILE A 52 -42.71 3.05 -0.16
N PRO A 53 -43.10 4.22 -0.68
CA PRO A 53 -43.43 5.37 0.16
C PRO A 53 -44.60 5.11 1.11
N ASN A 54 -44.56 5.72 2.29
CA ASN A 54 -45.66 5.74 3.27
C ASN A 54 -46.06 4.37 3.87
N VAL A 55 -45.15 3.41 3.93
CA VAL A 55 -45.35 2.14 4.66
C VAL A 55 -44.34 2.00 5.78
N GLU A 56 -44.58 1.08 6.70
CA GLU A 56 -43.72 0.89 7.87
C GLU A 56 -42.30 0.43 7.48
N PHE A 57 -42.21 -0.54 6.58
CA PHE A 57 -40.94 -1.10 6.12
C PHE A 57 -40.46 -0.35 4.87
N THR A 58 -39.79 0.78 5.08
CA THR A 58 -39.31 1.65 4.00
C THR A 58 -38.01 2.35 4.41
N HIS A 59 -37.38 3.07 3.49
CA HIS A 59 -36.21 3.90 3.77
C HIS A 59 -36.51 4.94 4.86
N TYR A 60 -35.51 5.23 5.69
CA TYR A 60 -35.60 6.27 6.72
C TYR A 60 -34.28 7.03 6.78
N GLU A 61 -34.34 8.37 6.75
CA GLU A 61 -33.14 9.21 6.65
C GLU A 61 -32.25 8.77 5.47
N GLU A 62 -31.01 8.35 5.73
CA GLU A 62 -30.08 7.81 4.73
C GLU A 62 -30.02 6.27 4.71
N GLN A 63 -30.92 5.61 5.44
CA GLN A 63 -30.93 4.17 5.68
C GLN A 63 -31.94 3.47 4.76
N SER A 64 -31.61 2.25 4.34
CA SER A 64 -32.42 1.41 3.46
C SER A 64 -33.56 0.68 4.19
N THR A 65 -34.48 0.07 3.44
CA THR A 65 -35.49 -0.84 4.00
C THR A 65 -34.81 -2.03 4.70
N PHE A 66 -33.70 -2.54 4.16
CA PHE A 66 -32.87 -3.57 4.81
C PHE A 66 -32.41 -3.12 6.20
N ASP A 67 -31.87 -1.91 6.31
CA ASP A 67 -31.44 -1.34 7.59
C ASP A 67 -32.59 -1.22 8.59
N TYR A 68 -33.78 -0.88 8.09
CA TYR A 68 -34.97 -0.77 8.93
C TYR A 68 -35.34 -2.13 9.52
N ILE A 69 -35.31 -3.19 8.71
CA ILE A 69 -35.58 -4.56 9.15
C ILE A 69 -34.54 -5.00 10.19
N VAL A 70 -33.25 -4.76 9.94
CA VAL A 70 -32.16 -5.07 10.91
C VAL A 70 -32.43 -4.39 12.26
N LYS A 71 -32.80 -3.11 12.24
CA LYS A 71 -33.11 -2.33 13.44
C LYS A 71 -34.37 -2.85 14.15
N LYS A 72 -35.46 -3.03 13.41
CA LYS A 72 -36.77 -3.41 13.96
C LYS A 72 -36.75 -4.79 14.63
N TYR A 73 -36.00 -5.74 14.06
CA TYR A 73 -35.88 -7.10 14.61
C TYR A 73 -34.63 -7.29 15.48
N GLU A 74 -33.92 -6.20 15.82
CA GLU A 74 -32.73 -6.21 16.66
C GLU A 74 -31.66 -7.22 16.24
N ILE A 75 -31.40 -7.35 14.93
CA ILE A 75 -30.42 -8.29 14.40
C ILE A 75 -29.02 -7.76 14.70
N LYS A 76 -28.24 -8.51 15.49
CA LYS A 76 -26.88 -8.13 15.96
C LYS A 76 -25.75 -8.91 15.28
N ASP A 77 -26.07 -9.72 14.27
CA ASP A 77 -25.08 -10.52 13.56
C ASP A 77 -24.06 -9.60 12.86
N PRO A 78 -22.74 -9.72 13.17
CA PRO A 78 -21.73 -8.84 12.59
C PRO A 78 -21.63 -8.90 11.06
N ALA A 79 -21.88 -10.07 10.46
CA ALA A 79 -21.88 -10.22 9.01
C ALA A 79 -23.06 -9.50 8.38
N ILE A 80 -24.22 -9.51 9.05
CA ILE A 80 -25.40 -8.74 8.60
C ILE A 80 -25.14 -7.23 8.68
N LEU A 81 -24.45 -6.75 9.71
CA LEU A 81 -24.10 -5.33 9.79
C LEU A 81 -23.16 -4.89 8.65
N ILE A 82 -22.22 -5.74 8.25
CA ILE A 82 -21.37 -5.51 7.07
C ILE A 82 -22.22 -5.48 5.79
N ILE A 83 -23.13 -6.44 5.62
CA ILE A 83 -24.02 -6.49 4.45
C ILE A 83 -24.95 -5.27 4.40
N ALA A 84 -25.42 -4.79 5.54
CA ALA A 84 -26.29 -3.62 5.65
C ALA A 84 -25.62 -2.39 5.03
N ASP A 85 -24.34 -2.13 5.35
CA ASP A 85 -23.58 -1.03 4.74
C ASP A 85 -23.41 -1.20 3.21
N ILE A 86 -23.19 -2.44 2.74
CA ILE A 86 -23.06 -2.73 1.30
C ILE A 86 -24.39 -2.52 0.56
N VAL A 87 -25.50 -3.00 1.12
CA VAL A 87 -26.84 -2.84 0.56
C VAL A 87 -27.21 -1.37 0.51
N ARG A 88 -27.00 -0.63 1.62
CA ARG A 88 -27.25 0.81 1.69
C ARG A 88 -26.46 1.58 0.64
N GLY A 89 -25.15 1.31 0.52
CA GLY A 89 -24.30 1.95 -0.48
C GLY A 89 -24.72 1.65 -1.92
N ALA A 90 -25.15 0.43 -2.21
CA ALA A 90 -25.59 0.03 -3.55
C ALA A 90 -26.97 0.61 -3.90
N ASP A 91 -27.90 0.62 -2.95
CA ASP A 91 -29.29 1.04 -3.18
C ASP A 91 -29.44 2.57 -3.28
N THR A 92 -28.58 3.31 -2.57
CA THR A 92 -28.60 4.79 -2.53
C THR A 92 -27.60 5.46 -3.48
N ASP A 93 -26.93 4.69 -4.36
CA ASP A 93 -25.86 5.18 -5.25
C ASP A 93 -24.69 5.84 -4.51
N ARG A 94 -24.51 5.49 -3.23
CA ARG A 94 -23.42 5.94 -2.34
C ARG A 94 -22.37 4.84 -2.21
N HIS A 95 -21.74 4.53 -3.35
CA HIS A 95 -20.74 3.46 -3.44
C HIS A 95 -19.50 3.69 -2.58
N ASP A 96 -19.34 4.88 -2.00
CA ASP A 96 -18.31 5.21 -1.02
C ASP A 96 -18.53 4.57 0.36
N ILE A 97 -19.76 4.18 0.70
CA ILE A 97 -20.10 3.57 2.00
C ILE A 97 -19.38 2.23 2.21
N ALA A 98 -19.36 1.38 1.17
CA ALA A 98 -18.63 0.13 1.18
C ALA A 98 -18.11 -0.19 -0.22
N LYS A 99 -16.87 -0.70 -0.31
CA LYS A 99 -16.18 -0.95 -1.58
C LYS A 99 -16.94 -1.93 -2.49
N GLU A 100 -17.65 -2.86 -1.88
CA GLU A 100 -18.42 -3.91 -2.53
C GLU A 100 -19.72 -3.38 -3.16
N SER A 101 -20.18 -2.19 -2.77
CA SER A 101 -21.47 -1.61 -3.18
C SER A 101 -21.60 -1.47 -4.69
N ALA A 102 -20.59 -0.91 -5.37
CA ALA A 102 -20.61 -0.74 -6.82
C ALA A 102 -20.70 -2.09 -7.56
N GLY A 103 -20.05 -3.12 -7.02
CA GLY A 103 -20.12 -4.48 -7.56
C GLY A 103 -21.51 -5.10 -7.37
N LEU A 104 -22.09 -4.95 -6.18
CA LEU A 104 -23.45 -5.42 -5.89
C LEU A 104 -24.48 -4.72 -6.78
N TRP A 105 -24.37 -3.40 -6.97
CA TRP A 105 -25.19 -2.64 -7.90
C TRP A 105 -25.08 -3.19 -9.32
N ALA A 106 -23.85 -3.37 -9.84
CA ALA A 106 -23.61 -3.84 -11.20
C ALA A 106 -24.21 -5.24 -11.45
N ILE A 107 -24.00 -6.17 -10.51
CA ILE A 107 -24.56 -7.52 -10.58
C ILE A 107 -26.09 -7.47 -10.51
N SER A 108 -26.66 -6.73 -9.57
CA SER A 108 -28.11 -6.63 -9.37
C SER A 108 -28.81 -6.00 -10.59
N ALA A 109 -28.22 -4.96 -11.17
CA ALA A 109 -28.72 -4.32 -12.39
C ALA A 109 -28.67 -5.30 -13.58
N GLY A 110 -27.57 -6.03 -13.74
CA GLY A 110 -27.42 -7.05 -14.79
C GLY A 110 -28.40 -8.21 -14.64
N LEU A 111 -28.58 -8.74 -13.43
CA LEU A 111 -29.58 -9.78 -13.16
C LEU A 111 -30.99 -9.31 -13.50
N SER A 112 -31.35 -8.10 -13.09
CA SER A 112 -32.67 -7.51 -13.38
C SER A 112 -32.89 -7.28 -14.87
N TYR A 113 -31.83 -6.95 -15.62
CA TYR A 113 -31.90 -6.81 -17.08
C TYR A 113 -32.12 -8.16 -17.76
N ASN A 114 -31.40 -9.20 -17.33
CA ASN A 114 -31.43 -10.53 -17.95
C ASN A 114 -32.66 -11.37 -17.56
N ILE A 115 -33.23 -11.14 -16.37
CA ILE A 115 -34.33 -11.93 -15.83
C ILE A 115 -35.56 -11.03 -15.66
N THR A 116 -36.60 -11.32 -16.44
CA THR A 116 -37.87 -10.57 -16.42
C THR A 116 -38.86 -11.12 -15.40
N ASP A 117 -38.75 -12.40 -15.05
CA ASP A 117 -39.55 -13.05 -14.01
C ASP A 117 -39.03 -12.69 -12.61
N ASP A 118 -39.84 -12.00 -11.83
CA ASP A 118 -39.43 -11.47 -10.52
C ASP A 118 -39.17 -12.55 -9.48
N TYR A 119 -39.84 -13.71 -9.55
CA TYR A 119 -39.62 -14.82 -8.62
C TYR A 119 -38.31 -15.54 -8.93
N LYS A 120 -38.00 -15.76 -10.21
CA LYS A 120 -36.71 -16.30 -10.64
C LYS A 120 -35.56 -15.34 -10.36
N LEU A 121 -35.81 -14.03 -10.50
CA LEU A 121 -34.85 -12.99 -10.15
C LEU A 121 -34.56 -13.01 -8.65
N LEU A 122 -35.59 -13.14 -7.81
CA LEU A 122 -35.45 -13.30 -6.36
C LEU A 122 -34.61 -14.54 -6.03
N GLU A 123 -34.93 -15.70 -6.60
CA GLU A 123 -34.18 -16.96 -6.39
C GLU A 123 -32.70 -16.79 -6.77
N SER A 124 -32.42 -16.19 -7.92
CA SER A 124 -31.05 -15.93 -8.37
C SER A 124 -30.31 -14.96 -7.45
N GLY A 125 -31.00 -13.92 -6.99
CA GLY A 125 -30.46 -12.93 -6.06
C GLY A 125 -30.17 -13.50 -4.67
N MET A 126 -30.96 -14.45 -4.19
CA MET A 126 -30.74 -15.13 -2.91
C MET A 126 -29.38 -15.82 -2.85
N VAL A 127 -28.92 -16.40 -3.97
CA VAL A 127 -27.57 -17.00 -4.08
C VAL A 127 -26.48 -15.96 -3.87
N ILE A 128 -26.66 -14.75 -4.41
CA ILE A 128 -25.70 -13.65 -4.25
C ILE A 128 -25.59 -13.23 -2.79
N TYR A 129 -26.73 -13.09 -2.09
CA TYR A 129 -26.71 -12.72 -0.68
C TYR A 129 -26.22 -13.84 0.24
N ASP A 130 -26.48 -15.12 -0.05
CA ASP A 130 -25.87 -16.24 0.67
C ASP A 130 -24.34 -16.27 0.50
N ALA A 131 -23.84 -15.99 -0.71
CA ALA A 131 -22.41 -15.86 -0.97
C ALA A 131 -21.80 -14.65 -0.24
N LEU A 132 -22.47 -13.50 -0.29
CA LEU A 132 -22.02 -12.28 0.38
C LEU A 132 -22.00 -12.45 1.90
N TYR A 133 -23.00 -13.13 2.47
CA TYR A 133 -23.03 -13.47 3.89
C TYR A 133 -21.90 -14.41 4.29
N SER A 134 -21.67 -15.47 3.52
CA SER A 134 -20.56 -16.41 3.78
C SER A 134 -19.21 -15.71 3.73
N TRP A 135 -19.02 -14.79 2.79
CA TRP A 135 -17.84 -13.94 2.74
C TRP A 135 -17.75 -13.02 3.96
N ALA A 136 -18.81 -12.29 4.31
CA ALA A 136 -18.82 -11.36 5.44
C ALA A 136 -18.55 -12.08 6.78
N ALA A 137 -19.10 -13.29 6.95
CA ALA A 137 -18.97 -14.08 8.18
C ALA A 137 -17.59 -14.75 8.33
N HIS A 138 -16.96 -15.18 7.23
CA HIS A 138 -15.79 -16.07 7.30
C HIS A 138 -14.53 -15.54 6.60
N LEU A 139 -14.70 -14.69 5.59
CA LEU A 139 -13.63 -14.27 4.67
C LEU A 139 -13.39 -12.76 4.67
N TYR A 140 -14.19 -11.95 5.37
CA TYR A 140 -14.10 -10.48 5.35
C TYR A 140 -12.70 -9.93 5.70
N LYS A 141 -11.99 -10.61 6.59
CA LYS A 141 -10.62 -10.23 7.02
C LYS A 141 -9.51 -10.87 6.19
N GLN A 142 -9.85 -11.74 5.23
CA GLN A 142 -8.88 -12.44 4.40
C GLN A 142 -8.57 -11.61 3.16
N ASN A 143 -7.30 -11.38 2.90
CA ASN A 143 -6.89 -10.80 1.63
C ASN A 143 -6.93 -11.87 0.54
N HIS A 144 -7.40 -11.55 -0.67
CA HIS A 144 -7.45 -12.52 -1.78
C HIS A 144 -6.08 -13.12 -2.12
N LEU A 145 -5.00 -12.41 -1.82
CA LEU A 145 -3.62 -12.85 -2.04
C LEU A 145 -3.04 -13.64 -0.86
N GLN A 146 -3.78 -13.80 0.24
CA GLN A 146 -3.30 -14.45 1.44
C GLN A 146 -3.10 -15.95 1.16
N ASN A 147 -1.88 -16.45 1.35
CA ASN A 147 -1.42 -17.79 0.93
C ASN A 147 -1.40 -18.00 -0.60
N SER A 148 -1.40 -16.93 -1.39
CA SER A 148 -1.19 -17.05 -2.84
C SER A 148 0.22 -17.57 -3.14
N PRO A 149 0.42 -18.30 -4.27
CA PRO A 149 1.76 -18.68 -4.72
C PRO A 149 2.73 -17.50 -4.81
N PHE A 150 2.21 -16.30 -5.12
CA PHE A 150 2.99 -15.07 -5.17
C PHE A 150 3.47 -14.61 -3.79
N GLU A 151 2.59 -14.60 -2.78
CA GLU A 151 2.98 -14.23 -1.41
C GLU A 151 4.01 -15.22 -0.86
N ASN A 152 3.83 -16.51 -1.11
CA ASN A 152 4.78 -17.55 -0.72
C ASN A 152 6.14 -17.36 -1.41
N LEU A 153 6.15 -17.02 -2.71
CA LEU A 153 7.38 -16.73 -3.45
C LEU A 153 8.09 -15.48 -2.91
N LEU A 154 7.32 -14.42 -2.61
CA LEU A 154 7.87 -13.21 -2.02
C LEU A 154 8.48 -13.50 -0.64
N HIS A 155 7.78 -14.27 0.20
CA HIS A 155 8.29 -14.75 1.48
C HIS A 155 9.58 -15.56 1.32
N GLU A 156 9.64 -16.47 0.34
CA GLU A 156 10.82 -17.29 0.07
C GLU A 156 12.02 -16.43 -0.37
N VAL A 157 11.81 -15.49 -1.31
CA VAL A 157 12.84 -14.56 -1.76
C VAL A 157 13.33 -13.69 -0.61
N TYR A 158 12.41 -13.17 0.20
CA TYR A 158 12.74 -12.35 1.36
C TYR A 158 13.54 -13.13 2.40
N HIS A 159 13.14 -14.36 2.72
CA HIS A 159 13.89 -15.24 3.62
C HIS A 159 15.28 -15.60 3.07
N LYS A 160 15.40 -15.82 1.76
CA LYS A 160 16.68 -16.08 1.09
C LYS A 160 17.59 -14.86 1.17
N PHE A 161 17.05 -13.66 0.99
CA PHE A 161 17.78 -12.40 1.12
C PHE A 161 18.27 -12.19 2.58
N LEU A 162 17.38 -12.36 3.56
CA LEU A 162 17.72 -12.24 4.98
C LEU A 162 18.73 -13.30 5.44
N LYS A 163 18.65 -14.54 4.93
CA LYS A 163 19.66 -15.58 5.20
C LYS A 163 21.02 -15.20 4.63
N LYS A 164 21.07 -14.60 3.42
CA LYS A 164 22.30 -14.12 2.78
C LYS A 164 22.96 -12.99 3.59
N GLU A 165 22.16 -12.10 4.19
CA GLU A 165 22.69 -11.08 5.11
C GLU A 165 23.18 -11.66 6.44
N LYS A 166 22.47 -12.66 7.02
CA LYS A 166 22.91 -13.31 8.26
C LYS A 166 24.19 -14.14 8.09
N SER A 167 24.43 -14.76 6.93
CA SER A 167 25.71 -15.47 6.67
C SER A 167 26.90 -14.52 6.50
N ASN A 168 26.65 -13.25 6.16
CA ASN A 168 27.69 -12.22 6.04
C ASN A 168 27.95 -11.42 7.33
N LYS A 169 27.18 -11.64 8.41
CA LYS A 169 27.55 -11.14 9.74
C LYS A 169 28.56 -12.09 10.40
N ARG A 170 29.79 -12.11 9.88
CA ARG A 170 30.94 -12.28 10.78
C ARG A 170 30.83 -11.17 11.82
N LYS A 171 30.96 -11.48 13.12
CA LYS A 171 31.01 -10.46 14.18
C LYS A 171 31.95 -9.35 13.71
N THR A 172 31.42 -8.17 13.42
CA THR A 172 32.22 -7.03 12.96
C THR A 172 33.27 -6.79 14.04
N PRO A 173 34.57 -6.95 13.72
CA PRO A 173 35.61 -6.71 14.71
C PRO A 173 35.52 -5.28 15.24
N VAL A 174 35.85 -5.08 16.52
CA VAL A 174 35.79 -3.76 17.18
C VAL A 174 36.60 -2.72 16.39
N TRP A 175 37.79 -3.11 15.92
CA TRP A 175 38.67 -2.25 15.11
C TRP A 175 38.01 -1.71 13.83
N VAL A 176 37.02 -2.38 13.25
CA VAL A 176 36.32 -1.90 12.05
C VAL A 176 35.48 -0.67 12.38
N LYS A 177 34.87 -0.65 13.58
CA LYS A 177 34.10 0.50 14.04
C LYS A 177 35.04 1.68 14.34
N ASP A 178 36.11 1.42 15.09
CA ASP A 178 37.10 2.44 15.44
C ASP A 178 37.78 3.03 14.19
N LEU A 179 38.08 2.19 13.19
CA LEU A 179 38.62 2.64 11.91
C LEU A 179 37.68 3.55 11.13
N LYS A 180 36.36 3.29 11.18
CA LYS A 180 35.37 4.18 10.55
C LYS A 180 35.37 5.55 11.21
N GLU A 181 35.42 5.59 12.53
CA GLU A 181 35.47 6.83 13.31
C GLU A 181 36.77 7.61 12.99
N ILE A 182 37.93 6.94 12.99
CA ILE A 182 39.21 7.57 12.62
C ILE A 182 39.20 8.12 11.20
N ILE A 183 38.68 7.37 10.22
CA ILE A 183 38.61 7.82 8.83
C ILE A 183 37.72 9.05 8.73
N GLN A 184 36.56 9.06 9.38
CA GLN A 184 35.64 10.19 9.35
C GLN A 184 36.26 11.46 9.95
N ASP A 185 36.89 11.35 11.12
CA ASP A 185 37.54 12.48 11.79
C ASP A 185 38.71 13.05 10.96
N GLN A 186 39.52 12.17 10.37
CA GLN A 186 40.68 12.59 9.57
C GLN A 186 40.29 13.21 8.22
N ILE A 187 39.15 12.82 7.63
CA ILE A 187 38.59 13.48 6.43
C ILE A 187 38.27 14.94 6.74
N ASP A 188 37.85 15.24 7.96
CA ASP A 188 37.40 16.57 8.33
C ASP A 188 38.51 17.48 8.84
N THR A 189 39.63 16.92 9.30
CA THR A 189 40.72 17.70 9.94
C THR A 189 42.06 17.72 9.21
N GLN A 190 42.55 16.62 8.63
CA GLN A 190 43.97 16.53 8.20
C GLN A 190 44.20 16.00 6.78
N PHE A 191 43.21 15.39 6.11
CA PHE A 191 43.25 14.93 4.71
C PHE A 191 44.39 13.98 4.28
N SER A 192 45.35 13.68 5.16
CA SER A 192 46.40 12.69 4.97
C SER A 192 46.02 11.38 5.66
N PHE A 193 45.89 10.32 4.87
CA PHE A 193 45.61 8.98 5.36
C PHE A 193 46.85 8.12 5.20
N ASP A 194 47.49 7.78 6.31
CA ASP A 194 48.56 6.80 6.32
C ASP A 194 48.06 5.53 7.00
N LEU A 195 47.93 4.46 6.20
CA LEU A 195 47.52 3.15 6.69
C LEU A 195 48.43 2.67 7.82
N LYS A 196 49.74 2.94 7.78
CA LYS A 196 50.68 2.52 8.83
C LYS A 196 50.38 3.21 10.15
N LYS A 197 50.16 4.52 10.12
CA LYS A 197 49.80 5.31 11.30
C LYS A 197 48.49 4.81 11.90
N ILE A 198 47.46 4.69 11.08
CA ILE A 198 46.13 4.21 11.52
C ILE A 198 46.20 2.78 12.07
N SER A 199 47.01 1.92 11.45
CA SER A 199 47.23 0.56 11.97
C SER A 199 47.85 0.58 13.36
N ASN A 200 48.84 1.45 13.59
CA ASN A 200 49.48 1.59 14.90
C ASN A 200 48.52 2.17 15.94
N ASP A 201 47.71 3.18 15.58
CA ASP A 201 46.71 3.79 16.48
C ASP A 201 45.63 2.77 16.91
N LEU A 202 45.36 1.77 16.07
CA LEU A 202 44.42 0.67 16.33
C LEU A 202 45.09 -0.59 16.93
N GLU A 203 46.39 -0.54 17.24
CA GLU A 203 47.19 -1.69 17.69
C GLU A 203 47.13 -2.92 16.73
N LEU A 204 47.00 -2.65 15.42
CA LEU A 204 46.91 -3.65 14.37
C LEU A 204 48.19 -3.74 13.53
N ASN A 205 48.48 -4.94 13.02
CA ASN A 205 49.51 -5.11 12.00
C ASN A 205 49.03 -4.49 10.65
N PRO A 206 49.83 -3.62 9.99
CA PRO A 206 49.43 -2.98 8.74
C PRO A 206 49.10 -3.95 7.58
N SER A 207 49.81 -5.08 7.51
CA SER A 207 49.53 -6.11 6.50
C SER A 207 48.23 -6.85 6.79
N TYR A 208 47.89 -7.06 8.07
CA TYR A 208 46.60 -7.63 8.46
C TYR A 208 45.47 -6.67 8.10
N LEU A 209 45.59 -5.40 8.49
CA LEU A 209 44.57 -4.40 8.20
C LEU A 209 44.33 -4.27 6.69
N SER A 210 45.39 -4.17 5.89
CA SER A 210 45.30 -4.10 4.42
C SER A 210 44.54 -5.30 3.81
N ARG A 211 44.81 -6.52 4.29
CA ARG A 211 44.17 -7.76 3.80
C ARG A 211 42.70 -7.87 4.21
N GLU A 212 42.36 -7.44 5.42
CA GLU A 212 40.99 -7.54 5.94
C GLU A 212 40.11 -6.34 5.56
N PHE A 213 40.69 -5.22 5.14
CA PHE A 213 39.96 -3.97 4.89
C PHE A 213 38.79 -4.15 3.90
N SER A 214 39.03 -4.71 2.71
CA SER A 214 38.00 -4.81 1.67
C SER A 214 36.76 -5.59 2.13
N LYS A 215 36.92 -6.57 3.01
CA LYS A 215 35.82 -7.38 3.56
C LYS A 215 34.78 -6.56 4.32
N TYR A 216 35.15 -5.38 4.83
CA TYR A 216 34.28 -4.55 5.67
C TYR A 216 33.98 -3.15 5.08
N PHE A 217 34.67 -2.79 3.99
CA PHE A 217 34.62 -1.45 3.40
C PHE A 217 34.34 -1.52 1.89
N GLU A 218 33.11 -1.92 1.55
CA GLU A 218 32.56 -1.91 0.18
C GLU A 218 33.37 -2.71 -0.86
N ASP A 219 34.08 -3.76 -0.44
CA ASP A 219 34.98 -4.54 -1.31
C ASP A 219 36.10 -3.70 -1.96
N LEU A 220 36.38 -2.51 -1.41
CA LEU A 220 37.45 -1.60 -1.85
C LEU A 220 38.71 -1.80 -1.01
N ASN A 221 39.89 -1.63 -1.60
CA ASN A 221 41.09 -1.48 -0.78
C ASN A 221 41.12 -0.09 -0.11
N PHE A 222 41.97 0.06 0.91
CA PHE A 222 42.08 1.30 1.69
C PHE A 222 42.29 2.55 0.83
N GLY A 223 43.18 2.47 -0.18
CA GLY A 223 43.48 3.61 -1.04
C GLY A 223 42.32 4.00 -1.97
N ASP A 224 41.60 3.01 -2.51
CA ASP A 224 40.38 3.23 -3.30
C ASP A 224 39.28 3.86 -2.44
N TYR A 225 39.09 3.35 -1.22
CA TYR A 225 38.10 3.87 -0.28
C TYR A 225 38.39 5.33 0.11
N VAL A 226 39.65 5.64 0.48
CA VAL A 226 40.07 7.01 0.79
C VAL A 226 39.86 7.93 -0.42
N ARG A 227 40.22 7.49 -1.63
CA ARG A 227 39.99 8.28 -2.85
C ARG A 227 38.51 8.55 -3.08
N LYS A 228 37.64 7.57 -2.90
CA LYS A 228 36.19 7.73 -3.02
C LYS A 228 35.69 8.83 -2.07
N LEU A 229 36.06 8.76 -0.80
CA LEU A 229 35.64 9.74 0.21
C LEU A 229 36.16 11.15 -0.08
N ARG A 230 37.40 11.28 -0.58
CA ARG A 230 37.94 12.56 -1.04
C ARG A 230 37.13 13.15 -2.20
N ILE A 231 36.67 12.32 -3.13
CA ILE A 231 35.82 12.76 -4.25
C ILE A 231 34.44 13.17 -3.74
N GLU A 232 33.83 12.45 -2.81
CA GLU A 232 32.54 12.82 -2.21
C GLU A 232 32.61 14.20 -1.55
N LYS A 233 33.67 14.47 -0.79
CA LYS A 233 33.91 15.82 -0.23
C LYS A 233 34.15 16.87 -1.32
N ALA A 234 34.92 16.52 -2.36
CA ALA A 234 35.17 17.41 -3.49
C ALA A 234 33.88 17.80 -4.22
N ILE A 235 32.92 16.87 -4.36
CA ILE A 235 31.59 17.16 -4.93
C ILE A 235 30.90 18.24 -4.09
N GLY A 236 30.88 18.09 -2.76
CA GLY A 236 30.32 19.10 -1.85
C GLY A 236 30.98 20.47 -2.00
N LEU A 237 32.31 20.53 -2.09
CA LEU A 237 33.04 21.79 -2.30
C LEU A 237 32.77 22.40 -3.68
N ILE A 238 32.69 21.58 -4.74
CA ILE A 238 32.40 22.06 -6.10
C ILE A 238 31.00 22.68 -6.19
N GLN A 239 30.04 22.16 -5.44
CA GLN A 239 28.65 22.61 -5.46
C GLN A 239 28.42 23.84 -4.58
N ASN A 240 29.09 23.91 -3.43
CA ASN A 240 28.74 24.85 -2.35
C ASN A 240 29.80 25.93 -2.10
N SER A 241 30.83 26.04 -2.93
CA SER A 241 31.90 27.03 -2.75
C SER A 241 32.40 27.64 -4.06
N THR A 242 33.18 28.71 -3.95
CA THR A 242 33.84 29.38 -5.08
C THR A 242 35.30 28.96 -5.28
N TYR A 243 35.80 27.99 -4.49
CA TYR A 243 37.18 27.53 -4.59
C TYR A 243 37.51 27.05 -6.00
N THR A 244 38.71 27.34 -6.47
CA THR A 244 39.27 26.84 -7.73
C THR A 244 39.42 25.31 -7.68
N LEU A 245 39.49 24.65 -8.84
CA LEU A 245 39.71 23.21 -8.88
C LEU A 245 41.07 22.81 -8.28
N THR A 246 42.05 23.70 -8.35
CA THR A 246 43.35 23.55 -7.71
C THR A 246 43.22 23.57 -6.19
N GLU A 247 42.52 24.56 -5.63
CA GLU A 247 42.26 24.63 -4.19
C GLU A 247 41.46 23.42 -3.70
N ILE A 248 40.41 23.02 -4.40
CA ILE A 248 39.62 21.84 -4.03
C ILE A 248 40.48 20.57 -4.06
N ALA A 249 41.39 20.43 -5.03
CA ALA A 249 42.31 19.29 -5.07
C ALA A 249 43.18 19.24 -3.79
N TYR A 250 43.77 20.36 -3.38
CA TYR A 250 44.57 20.44 -2.15
C TYR A 250 43.74 20.25 -0.89
N MET A 251 42.59 20.91 -0.80
CA MET A 251 41.65 20.81 0.33
C MET A 251 41.07 19.41 0.49
N THR A 252 41.12 18.56 -0.53
CA THR A 252 40.66 17.16 -0.45
C THR A 252 41.82 16.16 -0.40
N GLY A 253 43.05 16.64 -0.21
CA GLY A 253 44.23 15.80 0.03
C GLY A 253 44.88 15.21 -1.23
N PHE A 254 44.64 15.79 -2.41
CA PHE A 254 45.39 15.47 -3.62
C PHE A 254 46.66 16.33 -3.72
N SER A 255 47.74 15.74 -4.25
CA SER A 255 49.02 16.41 -4.48
C SER A 255 48.97 17.47 -5.59
N ASP A 256 48.06 17.29 -6.55
CA ASP A 256 47.94 18.13 -7.73
C ASP A 256 46.55 17.98 -8.38
N GLN A 257 46.17 19.01 -9.16
CA GLN A 257 44.88 19.08 -9.83
C GLN A 257 44.71 18.04 -10.95
N SER A 258 45.79 17.64 -11.62
CA SER A 258 45.74 16.68 -12.73
C SER A 258 45.34 15.29 -12.22
N HIS A 259 45.96 14.85 -11.13
CA HIS A 259 45.63 13.62 -10.45
C HIS A 259 44.20 13.65 -9.91
N PHE A 260 43.81 14.74 -9.24
CA PHE A 260 42.44 14.96 -8.78
C PHE A 260 41.43 14.80 -9.91
N THR A 261 41.65 15.48 -11.04
CA THR A 261 40.74 15.48 -12.19
C THR A 261 40.54 14.07 -12.75
N ARG A 262 41.64 13.29 -12.86
CA ARG A 262 41.59 11.90 -13.34
C ARG A 262 40.75 11.02 -12.41
N ILE A 263 40.99 11.08 -11.10
CA ILE A 263 40.27 10.28 -10.11
C ILE A 263 38.80 10.71 -10.00
N PHE A 264 38.52 12.01 -10.05
CA PHE A 264 37.16 12.54 -10.04
C PHE A 264 36.36 12.03 -11.24
N LYS A 265 36.94 12.07 -12.45
CA LYS A 265 36.31 11.54 -13.66
C LYS A 265 36.07 10.03 -13.55
N GLN A 266 37.04 9.28 -13.03
CA GLN A 266 36.91 7.84 -12.85
C GLN A 266 35.76 7.47 -11.89
N ASN A 267 35.55 8.25 -10.83
CA ASN A 267 34.50 8.00 -9.84
C ASN A 267 33.11 8.53 -10.27
N THR A 268 33.05 9.68 -10.95
CA THR A 268 31.77 10.38 -11.24
C THR A 268 31.33 10.30 -12.70
N GLY A 269 32.18 9.78 -13.59
CA GLY A 269 31.98 9.76 -15.03
C GLY A 269 32.14 11.12 -15.73
N LYS A 270 32.32 12.22 -14.98
CA LYS A 270 32.38 13.59 -15.52
C LYS A 270 33.61 14.34 -14.99
N ASN A 271 34.09 15.33 -15.75
CA ASN A 271 35.17 16.19 -15.28
C ASN A 271 34.66 17.17 -14.21
N PRO A 272 35.50 17.55 -13.21
CA PRO A 272 35.12 18.51 -12.17
C PRO A 272 34.57 19.84 -12.70
N SER A 273 35.18 20.37 -13.77
CA SER A 273 34.75 21.62 -14.42
C SER A 273 33.35 21.53 -15.02
N SER A 274 33.04 20.40 -15.68
CA SER A 274 31.69 20.13 -16.21
C SER A 274 30.68 19.94 -15.09
N TYR A 275 31.11 19.35 -13.97
CA TYR A 275 30.28 19.16 -12.78
C TYR A 275 29.86 20.51 -12.18
N ARG A 276 30.80 21.46 -12.06
CA ARG A 276 30.54 22.84 -11.59
C ARG A 276 29.53 23.60 -12.46
N LYS A 277 29.69 23.52 -13.80
CA LYS A 277 28.81 24.23 -14.75
C LYS A 277 27.36 23.76 -14.68
N ASN A 278 27.13 22.47 -14.41
CA ASN A 278 25.79 21.92 -14.31
C ASN A 278 25.10 22.30 -12.99
N SER A 279 25.84 22.41 -11.88
CA SER A 279 25.31 22.88 -10.60
C SER A 279 24.91 24.36 -10.61
N GLN A 280 25.59 25.21 -11.42
CA GLN A 280 25.22 26.62 -11.57
C GLN A 280 24.00 26.84 -12.49
N LYS A 281 23.74 25.97 -13.47
CA LYS A 281 22.52 26.05 -14.31
C LYS A 281 21.24 25.70 -13.54
N GLY A 282 21.29 24.74 -12.60
CA GLY A 282 20.12 24.36 -11.80
C GLY A 282 19.61 25.44 -10.82
N ASN A 283 20.44 26.41 -10.44
CA ASN A 283 20.07 27.51 -9.55
C ASN A 283 19.60 28.79 -10.27
N LEU A 284 19.67 28.84 -11.61
CA LEU A 284 19.18 29.98 -12.40
C LEU A 284 17.71 29.82 -12.83
N ASP A 285 17.21 28.59 -12.96
CA ASP A 285 15.83 28.32 -13.41
C ASP A 285 14.77 28.44 -12.30
N THR A 286 15.15 28.70 -11.04
CA THR A 286 14.22 28.87 -9.90
C THR A 286 13.95 30.33 -9.50
N LYS A 287 14.53 31.32 -10.22
CA LYS A 287 14.31 32.76 -9.95
C LYS A 287 13.60 33.55 -11.05
N SER A 288 13.01 32.87 -12.03
CA SER A 288 12.09 33.50 -12.99
C SER A 288 10.76 32.74 -13.04
N LYS A 289 9.89 33.03 -12.07
CA LYS A 289 8.44 32.96 -12.22
C LYS A 289 7.86 34.27 -11.72
#